data_AF-A0A964ZBD3-F1
#
_entry.id   AF-A0A964ZBD3-F1
#
_cell.length_a   1.000
_cell.length_b   1.000
_cell.length_c   1.000
_cell.angle_alpha   90.00
_cell.angle_beta   90.00
_cell.angle_gamma   90.00
#
_symmetry.space_group_name_H-M   'P 1'
#
loop_
_entity.id
_entity.type
_entity.pdbx_description
1 polymer ?
#
loop_
_entity_poly.entity_id
_entity_poly.type
_entity_poly.pdbx_seq_one_letter_code
_entity_poly.pdbx_strand_id
1 'polypeptide(L)'
;MARRLAPCTFVEQVRQQIAFLRHPEYVYRAIQLYVAGVPEPWEFGPEDDFEFHEDTGVLVVRDGPTDEDGHDNADVPEYVFRLESVVASQLV
;
A
#
# COMPACT_ATOMS: atom_id res chain seq x y z
N MET A 1 -15.78 -28.48 -5.84
CA MET A 1 -14.53 -28.18 -6.56
C MET A 1 -13.94 -26.91 -5.97
N ALA A 2 -12.84 -26.98 -5.22
CA ALA A 2 -12.15 -25.78 -4.75
C ALA A 2 -11.46 -25.14 -5.96
N ARG A 3 -11.88 -23.92 -6.31
CA ARG A 3 -11.26 -23.12 -7.38
C ARG A 3 -9.84 -22.79 -6.90
N ARG A 4 -8.81 -23.45 -7.46
CA ARG A 4 -7.41 -23.04 -7.26
C ARG A 4 -7.26 -21.70 -7.96
N LEU A 5 -7.37 -20.61 -7.20
CA LEU A 5 -6.88 -19.32 -7.65
C LEU A 5 -5.39 -19.50 -7.95
N ALA A 6 -4.94 -19.03 -9.12
CA ALA A 6 -3.50 -18.94 -9.37
C ALA A 6 -2.86 -18.19 -8.19
N PRO A 7 -1.67 -18.60 -7.71
CA PRO A 7 -0.99 -17.87 -6.66
C PRO A 7 -0.76 -16.44 -7.17
N CYS A 8 -1.54 -15.48 -6.67
CA CYS A 8 -1.29 -14.06 -6.91
C CYS A 8 0.00 -13.68 -6.19
N THR A 9 0.79 -12.86 -6.86
CA THR A 9 2.02 -12.31 -6.28
C THR A 9 1.69 -11.45 -5.06
N PHE A 10 2.67 -11.25 -4.18
CA PHE A 10 2.50 -10.38 -3.02
C PHE A 10 2.05 -8.95 -3.44
N VAL A 11 2.65 -8.41 -4.50
CA VAL A 11 2.29 -7.08 -5.04
C VAL A 11 0.84 -7.04 -5.51
N GLU A 12 0.35 -8.07 -6.21
CA GLU A 12 -1.05 -8.14 -6.62
C GLU A 12 -2.01 -8.21 -5.43
N GLN A 13 -1.63 -8.90 -4.35
CA GLN A 13 -2.43 -8.95 -3.12
C GLN A 13 -2.51 -7.59 -2.44
N VAL A 14 -1.39 -6.87 -2.33
CA VAL A 14 -1.37 -5.51 -1.76
C VAL A 14 -2.19 -4.56 -2.63
N ARG A 15 -2.05 -4.60 -3.96
CA ARG A 15 -2.88 -3.81 -4.89
C ARG A 15 -4.37 -4.08 -4.69
N GLN A 16 -4.75 -5.35 -4.51
CA GLN A 16 -6.14 -5.71 -4.25
C GLN A 16 -6.62 -5.19 -2.88
N GLN A 17 -5.78 -5.24 -1.85
CA GLN A 17 -6.10 -4.67 -0.55
C GLN A 17 -6.30 -3.15 -0.62
N ILE A 18 -5.43 -2.42 -1.32
CA ILE A 18 -5.58 -0.97 -1.55
C ILE A 18 -6.89 -0.68 -2.29
N ALA A 19 -7.26 -1.50 -3.27
CA ALA A 19 -8.55 -1.35 -3.96
C ALA A 19 -9.73 -1.52 -3.00
N PHE A 20 -9.67 -2.47 -2.05
CA PHE A 20 -10.69 -2.63 -1.02
C PHE A 20 -10.69 -1.50 0.02
N LEU A 21 -9.52 -0.99 0.40
CA LEU A 21 -9.38 0.15 1.30
C LEU A 21 -10.12 1.38 0.76
N ARG A 22 -10.04 1.62 -0.55
CA ARG A 22 -10.69 2.76 -1.22
C ARG A 22 -12.15 2.50 -1.61
N HIS A 23 -12.66 1.30 -1.43
CA HIS A 23 -13.98 0.93 -1.93
C HIS A 23 -15.08 1.31 -0.92
N PRO A 24 -16.13 2.04 -1.33
CA PRO A 24 -17.09 2.65 -0.40
C PRO A 24 -17.96 1.63 0.36
N GLU A 25 -18.08 0.40 -0.15
CA GLU A 25 -18.84 -0.67 0.52
C GLU A 25 -18.05 -1.37 1.64
N TYR A 26 -16.73 -1.21 1.67
CA TYR A 26 -15.87 -1.83 2.69
C TYR A 26 -15.39 -0.75 3.66
N VAL A 27 -15.70 -0.89 4.94
CA VAL A 27 -15.40 0.11 5.98
C VAL A 27 -14.01 -0.13 6.58
N TYR A 28 -13.00 -0.26 5.73
CA TYR A 28 -11.61 -0.32 6.17
C TYR A 28 -11.10 1.10 6.43
N ARG A 29 -10.41 1.29 7.56
CA ARG A 29 -9.82 2.58 7.93
C ARG A 29 -8.42 2.75 7.37
N ALA A 30 -7.67 1.65 7.23
CA ALA A 30 -6.28 1.71 6.85
C ALA A 30 -5.77 0.36 6.31
N ILE A 31 -4.64 0.42 5.61
CA ILE A 31 -3.76 -0.73 5.36
C ILE A 31 -2.51 -0.60 6.24
N GLN A 32 -2.20 -1.68 6.96
CA GLN A 32 -0.98 -1.82 7.74
C GLN A 32 0.08 -2.58 6.93
N LEU A 33 1.26 -1.99 6.79
CA LEU A 33 2.44 -2.61 6.18
C LEU A 33 3.44 -3.00 7.26
N TYR A 34 3.77 -4.30 7.29
CA TYR A 34 4.77 -4.83 8.20
C TYR A 34 6.12 -4.92 7.49
N VAL A 35 7.12 -4.25 8.05
CA VAL A 35 8.47 -4.18 7.49
C VAL A 35 9.45 -4.92 8.39
N ALA A 36 10.30 -5.75 7.80
CA ALA A 36 11.32 -6.51 8.51
C ALA A 36 12.22 -5.57 9.33
N GLY A 37 12.38 -5.87 10.62
CA GLY A 37 13.22 -5.08 11.53
C GLY A 37 12.54 -3.85 12.13
N VAL A 38 11.28 -3.57 11.76
CA VAL A 38 10.47 -2.50 12.38
C VAL A 38 9.42 -3.14 13.30
N PRO A 39 9.33 -2.75 14.59
CA PRO A 39 8.45 -3.40 15.55
C PRO A 39 6.97 -3.03 15.37
N GLU A 40 6.69 -1.84 14.86
CA GLU A 40 5.33 -1.32 14.67
C GLU A 40 4.98 -1.28 13.18
N PRO A 41 3.74 -1.61 12.80
CA PRO A 41 3.31 -1.51 11.41
C PRO A 41 3.21 -0.05 10.98
N TRP A 42 3.52 0.20 9.70
CA TRP A 42 3.18 1.47 9.06
C TRP A 42 1.70 1.45 8.70
N GLU A 43 0.97 2.49 9.07
CA GLU A 43 -0.48 2.59 8.84
C GLU A 43 -0.74 3.67 7.80
N PHE A 44 -1.49 3.32 6.75
CA PHE A 44 -1.83 4.21 5.64
C PHE A 44 -3.34 4.20 5.36
N GLY A 45 -3.93 5.36 5.24
CA GLY A 45 -5.35 5.60 5.00
C GLY A 45 -5.77 5.45 3.53
N PRO A 46 -7.08 5.56 3.25
CA PRO A 46 -7.63 5.47 1.90
C PRO A 46 -7.22 6.64 0.99
N GLU A 47 -6.84 7.77 1.59
CA GLU A 47 -6.39 8.99 0.91
C GLU A 47 -4.91 8.95 0.49
N ASP A 48 -4.13 8.00 1.01
CA ASP A 48 -2.71 7.88 0.71
C ASP A 48 -2.48 7.30 -0.68
N ASP A 49 -1.39 7.74 -1.32
CA ASP A 49 -1.00 7.27 -2.65
C ASP A 49 0.02 6.14 -2.57
N PHE A 50 -0.13 5.14 -3.45
CA PHE A 50 0.69 3.94 -3.48
C PHE A 50 1.24 3.70 -4.88
N GLU A 51 2.55 3.82 -5.03
CA GLU A 51 3.26 3.64 -6.30
C GLU A 51 4.20 2.43 -6.23
N PHE A 52 3.97 1.46 -7.11
CA PHE A 52 4.77 0.23 -7.18
C PHE A 52 5.76 0.30 -8.34
N HIS A 53 7.05 0.37 -8.03
CA HIS A 53 8.12 0.25 -9.01
C HIS A 53 8.67 -1.18 -8.99
N GLU A 54 8.00 -2.08 -9.71
CA GLU A 54 8.34 -3.51 -9.74
C GLU A 54 9.75 -3.76 -10.32
N ASP A 55 10.19 -2.94 -11.28
CA ASP A 55 11.51 -3.03 -11.90
C ASP A 55 12.66 -2.74 -10.92
N THR A 56 12.43 -1.82 -9.98
CA THR A 56 13.43 -1.46 -8.96
C THR A 56 13.18 -2.19 -7.64
N GLY A 57 12.05 -2.87 -7.48
CA GLY A 57 11.68 -3.62 -6.28
C GLY A 57 11.27 -2.72 -5.12
N VAL A 58 10.59 -1.61 -5.41
CA VAL A 58 10.27 -0.57 -4.42
C VAL A 58 8.77 -0.25 -4.42
N LEU A 59 8.22 -0.03 -3.23
CA LEU A 59 6.92 0.58 -2.98
C LEU A 59 7.15 1.97 -2.40
N VAL A 60 6.56 2.98 -3.02
CA VAL A 60 6.52 4.35 -2.51
C VAL A 60 5.11 4.62 -2.00
N VAL A 61 5.00 5.13 -0.79
CA VAL A 61 3.74 5.56 -0.20
C VAL A 61 3.83 7.03 0.18
N ARG A 62 2.83 7.82 -0.21
CA ARG A 62 2.73 9.24 0.11
C ARG A 62 1.55 9.45 1.05
N ASP A 63 1.84 9.91 2.25
CA ASP A 63 0.86 10.12 3.34
C ASP A 63 0.19 11.49 3.16
N GLY A 64 -1.05 11.48 2.67
CA GLY A 64 -1.86 12.67 2.38
C GLY A 64 -2.34 12.80 0.92
N PRO A 65 -3.34 13.68 0.69
CA PRO A 65 -3.92 13.89 -0.62
C PRO A 65 -2.86 14.46 -1.57
N THR A 66 -2.48 13.65 -2.56
CA THR A 66 -1.71 14.14 -3.69
C THR A 66 -2.63 15.09 -4.48
N ASP A 67 -2.31 16.38 -4.51
CA ASP A 67 -3.15 17.38 -5.15
C ASP A 67 -3.18 17.11 -6.67
N GLU A 68 -4.37 16.88 -7.23
CA GLU A 68 -4.54 16.63 -8.68
C GLU A 68 -4.14 17.86 -9.53
N ASP A 69 -3.98 19.04 -8.92
CA ASP A 69 -3.69 20.32 -9.57
C ASP A 69 -2.18 20.66 -9.72
N GLY A 70 -1.27 19.73 -9.41
CA GLY A 70 0.15 19.88 -9.74
C GLY A 70 0.89 21.00 -9.00
N HIS A 71 0.36 21.45 -7.86
CA HIS A 71 1.11 22.22 -6.90
C HIS A 71 2.08 21.29 -6.16
N ASP A 72 3.34 21.71 -6.03
CA ASP A 72 4.44 20.99 -5.37
C ASP A 72 3.97 20.04 -4.25
N ASN A 73 4.03 18.73 -4.49
CA ASN A 73 3.90 17.68 -3.47
C ASN A 73 5.10 17.68 -2.49
N ALA A 74 5.75 18.83 -2.29
CA ALA A 74 6.99 18.97 -1.51
C ALA A 74 6.78 18.78 -0.01
N ASP A 75 5.53 18.88 0.47
CA ASP A 75 5.18 18.84 1.89
C ASP A 75 4.48 17.53 2.33
N VAL A 76 4.17 16.61 1.41
CA VAL A 76 3.62 15.29 1.79
C VAL A 76 4.75 14.31 2.15
N PRO A 77 4.71 13.67 3.33
CA PRO A 77 5.70 12.66 3.70
C PRO A 77 5.73 11.52 2.68
N GLU A 78 6.90 11.31 2.06
CA GLU A 78 7.14 10.18 1.15
C GLU A 78 7.93 9.08 1.88
N TYR A 79 7.38 7.87 1.86
CA TYR A 79 7.99 6.68 2.45
C TYR A 79 8.35 5.67 1.38
N VAL A 80 9.59 5.19 1.42
CA VAL A 80 10.14 4.27 0.42
C VAL A 80 10.43 2.92 1.08
N PHE A 81 9.72 1.88 0.64
CA PHE A 81 9.86 0.52 1.12
C PHE A 81 10.45 -0.40 0.06
N ARG A 82 11.48 -1.17 0.42
CA ARG A 82 11.92 -2.30 -0.42
C ARG A 82 10.86 -3.38 -0.36
N LEU A 83 10.36 -3.84 -1.50
CA LEU A 83 9.30 -4.87 -1.57
C LEU A 83 9.72 -6.15 -0.85
N GLU A 84 11.00 -6.52 -0.92
CA GLU A 84 11.56 -7.68 -0.20
C GLU A 84 11.58 -7.52 1.33
N SER A 85 11.50 -6.29 1.83
CA SER A 85 11.45 -5.99 3.25
C SER A 85 10.02 -5.91 3.79
N VAL A 86 9.01 -5.81 2.92
CA VAL A 86 7.61 -5.88 3.34
C VAL A 86 7.23 -7.35 3.51
N VAL A 87 6.97 -7.75 4.76
CA VAL A 87 6.75 -9.16 5.11
C VAL A 87 5.27 -9.52 5.19
N ALA A 88 4.40 -8.54 5.43
CA ALA A 88 2.96 -8.72 5.47
C ALA A 88 2.23 -7.40 5.22
N SER A 89 0.98 -7.52 4.80
CA SER A 89 0.04 -6.41 4.67
C SER A 89 -1.34 -6.83 5.19
N GLN A 90 -2.01 -5.93 5.92
CA GLN A 90 -3.29 -6.20 6.54
C GLN A 90 -4.24 -5.00 6.40
N LEU A 91 -5.47 -5.24 5.97
CA LEU A 91 -6.53 -4.24 6.06
C LEU A 91 -7.11 -4.20 7.48
N VAL A 92 -7.35 -2.99 7.97
CA VAL A 92 -7.82 -2.70 9.33
C VAL A 92 -9.06 -1.83 9.28
#